data_AF-A0A7J4EJT1-F1
#
_entry.id   AF-A0A7J4EJT1-F1
#
_cell.length_a   1.000
_cell.length_b   1.000
_cell.length_c   1.000
_cell.angle_alpha   90.00
_cell.angle_beta   90.00
_cell.angle_gamma   90.00
#
_symmetry.space_group_name_H-M   'P 1'
#
loop_
_entity.id
_entity.type
_entity.pdbx_description
1 polymer ?
#
loop_
_entity_poly.entity_id
_entity_poly.type
_entity_poly.pdbx_seq_one_letter_code
_entity_poly.pdbx_strand_id
1 'polypeptide(L)'
;MTEYFEVIHRDGAARIGKLEGYYTPCIINPKAYFPKYQIMPPYHARKEIIEYFYKKSGYFGNGKVVHPKYPELSLRNDQLPIVIIGCANQLEKNARELVESIINIREKIPPDTALYAPALATPENLSMLIYIGVDLVDTTLPIILAYQDIYLTKDGDFKINTLHDFPCECSVCKDVKVTDLQKMPKIERAE
;
A
#
# COMPACT_ATOMS: atom_id res chain seq x y z
N MET A 1 13.16 10.20 21.25
CA MET A 1 11.86 9.69 20.77
C MET A 1 11.27 10.78 19.90
N THR A 2 10.93 10.47 18.65
CA THR A 2 10.26 11.42 17.78
C THR A 2 8.80 11.56 18.16
N GLU A 3 8.22 12.72 17.87
CA GLU A 3 6.79 12.98 18.08
C GLU A 3 5.91 12.38 16.98
N TYR A 4 6.50 11.81 15.93
CA TYR A 4 5.78 11.43 14.72
C TYR A 4 5.33 9.97 14.70
N PHE A 5 6.25 9.01 14.84
CA PHE A 5 5.95 7.58 14.83
C PHE A 5 6.65 6.85 15.96
N GLU A 6 5.87 6.42 16.95
CA GLU A 6 6.36 5.67 18.10
C GLU A 6 6.11 4.17 17.89
N VAL A 7 7.16 3.34 17.98
CA VAL A 7 7.00 1.88 17.96
C VAL A 7 6.73 1.38 19.38
N ILE A 8 5.56 0.77 19.58
CA ILE A 8 5.06 0.28 20.87
C ILE A 8 5.45 -1.19 21.08
N HIS A 9 5.33 -2.02 20.03
CA HIS A 9 5.61 -3.44 20.09
C HIS A 9 6.18 -3.96 18.77
N ARG A 10 6.94 -5.05 18.83
CA ARG A 10 7.53 -5.72 17.66
C ARG A 10 7.37 -7.23 17.76
N ASP A 11 7.07 -7.83 16.61
CA ASP A 11 7.20 -9.27 16.36
C ASP A 11 7.94 -9.46 15.04
N GLY A 12 9.24 -9.76 15.12
CA GLY A 12 10.12 -9.74 13.95
C GLY A 12 10.17 -8.35 13.28
N ALA A 13 9.87 -8.31 11.97
CA ALA A 13 9.78 -7.06 11.21
C ALA A 13 8.42 -6.36 11.37
N ALA A 14 7.38 -7.10 11.79
CA ALA A 14 6.07 -6.56 12.08
C ALA A 14 6.12 -5.71 13.34
N ARG A 15 5.33 -4.63 13.37
CA ARG A 15 5.33 -3.71 14.49
C ARG A 15 4.01 -3.03 14.69
N ILE A 16 3.69 -2.84 15.96
CA ILE A 16 2.59 -2.00 16.41
C ILE A 16 3.20 -0.66 16.80
N GLY A 17 2.68 0.41 16.20
CA GLY A 17 3.14 1.75 16.49
C GLY A 17 1.98 2.73 16.60
N LYS A 18 2.34 4.00 16.83
CA LYS A 18 1.42 5.12 16.88
C LYS A 18 1.96 6.24 16.00
N LEU A 19 1.23 6.52 14.91
CA LEU A 19 1.53 7.56 13.93
C LEU A 19 0.49 8.67 14.08
N GLU A 20 0.89 9.87 14.50
CA GLU A 20 0.00 11.05 14.58
C GLU A 20 -1.33 10.76 15.31
N GLY A 21 -1.30 9.92 16.35
CA GLY A 21 -2.48 9.54 17.14
C GLY A 21 -3.19 8.24 16.71
N TYR A 22 -2.88 7.70 15.53
CA TYR A 22 -3.46 6.46 15.01
C TYR A 22 -2.55 5.26 15.27
N TYR A 23 -3.13 4.11 15.62
CA TYR A 23 -2.37 2.86 15.72
C TYR A 23 -2.00 2.32 14.34
N THR A 24 -0.79 1.77 14.21
CA THR A 24 -0.34 1.00 13.04
C THR A 24 -0.20 -0.49 13.40
N PRO A 25 -0.34 -1.43 12.45
CA PRO A 25 -0.64 -1.19 11.03
C PRO A 25 -2.05 -0.67 10.79
N CYS A 26 -2.24 0.19 9.79
CA CYS A 26 -3.57 0.73 9.47
C CYS A 26 -3.75 1.08 7.99
N ILE A 27 -5.01 1.24 7.60
CA ILE A 27 -5.41 1.74 6.28
C ILE A 27 -5.43 3.27 6.34
N ILE A 28 -4.79 3.92 5.38
CA ILE A 28 -4.80 5.37 5.22
C ILE A 28 -5.56 5.79 3.97
N ASN A 29 -6.07 7.03 3.97
CA ASN A 29 -6.59 7.67 2.75
C ASN A 29 -5.46 8.46 2.07
N PRO A 30 -4.90 7.99 0.94
CA PRO A 30 -3.76 8.65 0.31
C PRO A 30 -4.06 10.09 -0.12
N LYS A 31 -5.31 10.43 -0.49
CA LYS A 31 -5.67 11.80 -0.87
C LYS A 31 -5.60 12.77 0.31
N ALA A 32 -5.90 12.29 1.53
CA ALA A 32 -5.83 13.10 2.74
C ALA A 32 -4.37 13.31 3.19
N TYR A 33 -3.53 12.29 3.08
CA TYR A 33 -2.12 12.35 3.50
C TYR A 33 -1.19 12.99 2.45
N PHE A 34 -1.47 12.82 1.16
CA PHE A 34 -0.58 13.15 0.05
C PHE A 34 -1.29 13.95 -1.04
N PRO A 35 -1.65 15.23 -0.81
CA PRO A 35 -2.52 16.01 -1.71
C PRO A 35 -1.87 16.41 -3.04
N LYS A 36 -0.54 16.32 -3.15
CA LYS A 36 0.20 16.59 -4.39
C LYS A 36 0.63 15.26 -5.01
N TYR A 37 0.27 15.01 -6.26
CA TYR A 37 0.72 13.83 -6.98
C TYR A 37 1.94 14.17 -7.85
N GLN A 38 2.93 13.27 -7.89
CA GLN A 38 4.02 13.33 -8.84
C GLN A 38 4.20 11.94 -9.44
N ILE A 39 4.21 11.88 -10.77
CA ILE A 39 4.49 10.65 -11.49
C ILE A 39 5.98 10.32 -11.28
N MET A 40 6.24 9.17 -10.66
CA MET A 40 7.57 8.61 -10.53
C MET A 40 7.84 7.60 -11.65
N PRO A 41 9.09 7.45 -12.10
CA PRO A 41 9.43 6.47 -13.11
C PRO A 41 9.23 5.04 -12.57
N PRO A 42 8.88 4.07 -13.44
CA PRO A 42 8.60 2.68 -13.06
C PRO A 42 9.83 1.98 -12.47
N TYR A 43 9.61 0.88 -11.75
CA TYR A 43 10.65 0.15 -11.02
C TYR A 43 11.80 -0.33 -11.93
N HIS A 44 11.47 -0.80 -13.14
CA HIS A 44 12.45 -1.26 -14.14
C HIS A 44 12.87 -0.19 -15.15
N ALA A 45 12.67 1.11 -14.85
CA ALA A 45 13.18 2.18 -15.71
C ALA A 45 14.72 2.16 -15.80
N ARG A 46 15.26 2.80 -16.85
CA ARG A 46 16.71 3.03 -16.97
C ARG A 46 17.24 3.77 -15.75
N LYS A 47 18.40 3.36 -15.24
CA LYS A 47 18.98 3.89 -13.99
C LYS A 47 19.14 5.41 -14.05
N GLU A 48 19.61 5.96 -15.17
CA GLU A 48 19.75 7.43 -15.32
C GLU A 48 18.41 8.17 -15.14
N ILE A 49 17.31 7.59 -15.61
CA ILE A 49 15.96 8.15 -15.45
C ILE A 49 15.55 8.09 -13.98
N ILE A 50 15.72 6.93 -13.33
CA ILE A 50 15.41 6.75 -11.91
C ILE A 50 16.17 7.80 -11.09
N GLU A 51 17.49 7.91 -11.29
CA GLU A 51 18.31 8.88 -10.59
C GLU A 51 17.84 10.31 -10.78
N TYR A 52 17.53 10.72 -12.02
CA TYR A 52 17.07 12.07 -12.31
C TYR A 52 15.81 12.44 -11.51
N PHE A 53 14.79 11.57 -11.52
CA PHE A 53 13.51 11.86 -10.88
C PHE A 53 13.58 11.72 -9.35
N TYR A 54 14.21 10.66 -8.83
CA TYR A 54 14.21 10.39 -7.39
C TYR A 54 15.15 11.32 -6.60
N LYS A 55 16.27 11.78 -7.19
CA LYS A 55 17.12 12.84 -6.58
C LYS A 55 16.40 14.18 -6.46
N LYS A 56 15.49 14.46 -7.41
CA LYS A 56 14.68 15.69 -7.46
C LYS A 56 13.32 15.55 -6.79
N SER A 57 12.94 14.36 -6.34
CA SER A 57 11.65 14.12 -5.69
C SER A 57 11.53 15.03 -4.48
N GLY A 58 10.36 15.66 -4.32
CA GLY A 58 10.05 16.49 -3.17
C GLY A 58 9.56 15.68 -1.98
N TYR A 59 8.99 16.38 -1.01
CA TYR A 59 8.16 15.79 0.04
C TYR A 59 6.70 15.79 -0.41
N PHE A 60 5.95 14.78 0.02
CA PHE A 60 4.52 14.61 -0.21
C PHE A 60 3.85 14.77 1.15
N GLY A 61 3.51 16.01 1.53
CA GLY A 61 3.13 16.28 2.93
C GLY A 61 4.26 15.82 3.88
N ASN A 62 3.91 14.94 4.81
CA ASN A 62 4.85 14.32 5.76
C ASN A 62 5.57 13.07 5.18
N GLY A 63 5.27 12.69 3.94
CA GLY A 63 5.84 11.51 3.30
C GLY A 63 7.00 11.79 2.35
N LYS A 64 7.88 10.80 2.19
CA LYS A 64 8.91 10.79 1.15
C LYS A 64 8.78 9.55 0.27
N VAL A 65 8.68 9.75 -1.04
CA VAL A 65 8.69 8.64 -2.00
C VAL A 65 10.12 8.21 -2.28
N VAL A 66 10.40 6.91 -2.19
CA VAL A 66 11.72 6.32 -2.40
C VAL A 66 11.65 5.24 -3.48
N HIS A 67 12.71 5.11 -4.29
CA HIS A 67 12.77 4.03 -5.26
C HIS A 67 13.02 2.71 -4.54
N PRO A 68 12.25 1.63 -4.77
CA PRO A 68 12.37 0.42 -3.95
C PRO A 68 13.74 -0.26 -4.08
N LYS A 69 14.36 -0.18 -5.27
CA LYS A 69 15.72 -0.68 -5.53
C LYS A 69 16.85 0.26 -5.07
N TYR A 70 16.60 1.57 -5.03
CA TYR A 70 17.64 2.60 -4.82
C TYR A 70 17.14 3.69 -3.85
N PRO A 71 16.74 3.33 -2.63
CA PRO A 71 16.11 4.27 -1.70
C PRO A 71 17.04 5.42 -1.30
N GLU A 72 18.36 5.20 -1.30
CA GLU A 72 19.40 6.20 -1.02
C GLU A 72 19.38 7.40 -1.95
N LEU A 73 18.74 7.30 -3.13
CA LEU A 73 18.62 8.43 -4.06
C LEU A 73 17.69 9.53 -3.54
N SER A 74 16.77 9.18 -2.63
CA SER A 74 15.74 10.09 -2.11
C SER A 74 15.84 10.27 -0.60
N LEU A 75 16.37 9.28 0.11
CA LEU A 75 16.65 9.40 1.53
C LEU A 75 17.75 10.44 1.76
N ARG A 76 17.47 11.37 2.66
CA ARG A 76 18.44 12.35 3.21
C ARG A 76 18.56 12.09 4.71
N ASN A 77 19.48 12.76 5.39
CA ASN A 77 19.59 12.73 6.86
C ASN A 77 18.40 13.42 7.57
N ASP A 78 17.29 13.66 6.88
CA ASP A 78 16.10 14.27 7.42
C ASP A 78 15.26 13.21 8.14
N GLN A 79 14.65 13.58 9.26
CA GLN A 79 13.76 12.69 9.98
C GLN A 79 12.42 12.62 9.25
N LEU A 80 12.16 11.48 8.61
CA LEU A 80 10.97 11.25 7.81
C LEU A 80 9.94 10.49 8.65
N PRO A 81 8.73 11.01 8.87
CA PRO A 81 7.72 10.27 9.61
C PRO A 81 7.12 9.14 8.76
N ILE A 82 7.04 9.31 7.43
CA ILE A 82 6.52 8.29 6.50
C ILE A 82 7.44 8.16 5.28
N VAL A 83 7.85 6.94 4.98
CA VAL A 83 8.49 6.57 3.71
C VAL A 83 7.50 5.79 2.85
N ILE A 84 7.37 6.20 1.60
CA ILE A 84 6.42 5.68 0.62
C ILE A 84 7.19 4.85 -0.40
N ILE A 85 6.81 3.58 -0.56
CA ILE A 85 7.39 2.69 -1.56
C ILE A 85 6.95 3.19 -2.94
N GLY A 86 7.88 3.75 -3.71
CA GLY A 86 7.61 4.22 -5.07
C GLY A 86 7.24 3.06 -6.00
N CYS A 87 6.22 3.24 -6.84
CA CYS A 87 5.78 2.22 -7.80
C CYS A 87 5.47 0.85 -7.17
N ALA A 88 5.02 0.82 -5.91
CA ALA A 88 4.82 -0.42 -5.14
C ALA A 88 3.96 -1.46 -5.86
N ASN A 89 2.89 -1.04 -6.53
CA ASN A 89 2.00 -1.94 -7.29
C ASN A 89 2.71 -2.75 -8.41
N GLN A 90 3.86 -2.30 -8.91
CA GLN A 90 4.65 -3.06 -9.89
C GLN A 90 5.39 -4.25 -9.29
N LEU A 91 5.55 -4.27 -7.97
CA LEU A 91 6.20 -5.36 -7.23
C LEU A 91 5.27 -6.55 -6.96
N GLU A 92 3.95 -6.38 -7.17
CA GLU A 92 2.92 -7.39 -6.87
C GLU A 92 3.21 -8.75 -7.52
N LYS A 93 3.66 -8.75 -8.79
CA LYS A 93 3.95 -9.97 -9.56
C LYS A 93 5.35 -10.54 -9.35
N ASN A 94 6.14 -9.96 -8.46
CA ASN A 94 7.51 -10.41 -8.20
C ASN A 94 7.80 -10.39 -6.70
N ALA A 95 7.41 -11.46 -6.02
CA ALA A 95 7.59 -11.61 -4.58
C ALA A 95 9.04 -11.40 -4.12
N ARG A 96 10.03 -11.80 -4.93
CA ARG A 96 11.44 -11.58 -4.59
C ARG A 96 11.79 -10.10 -4.59
N GLU A 97 11.45 -9.38 -5.68
CA GLU A 97 11.70 -7.94 -5.76
C GLU A 97 10.93 -7.17 -4.68
N LEU A 98 9.72 -7.60 -4.34
CA LEU A 98 8.94 -7.01 -3.24
C LEU A 98 9.68 -7.13 -1.90
N VAL A 99 10.07 -8.35 -1.53
CA VAL A 99 10.75 -8.62 -0.25
C VAL A 99 12.11 -7.92 -0.20
N GLU A 100 12.93 -8.04 -1.25
CA GLU A 100 14.23 -7.37 -1.35
C GLU A 100 14.09 -5.85 -1.23
N SER A 101 13.07 -5.27 -1.87
CA SER A 101 12.80 -3.83 -1.79
C SER A 101 12.45 -3.39 -0.36
N ILE A 102 11.59 -4.14 0.33
CA ILE A 102 11.18 -3.80 1.69
C ILE A 102 12.37 -3.91 2.65
N ILE A 103 13.17 -4.98 2.56
CA ILE A 103 14.40 -5.15 3.35
C ILE A 103 15.35 -3.98 3.07
N ASN A 104 15.62 -3.69 1.81
CA ASN A 104 16.55 -2.64 1.39
C ASN A 104 16.16 -1.24 1.90
N ILE A 105 14.86 -0.92 1.88
CA ILE A 105 14.34 0.32 2.47
C ILE A 105 14.49 0.29 3.98
N ARG A 106 14.05 -0.79 4.63
CA ARG A 106 14.06 -0.94 6.10
C ARG A 106 15.44 -0.80 6.72
N GLU A 107 16.48 -1.31 6.05
CA GLU A 107 17.87 -1.18 6.49
C GLU A 107 18.42 0.26 6.43
N LYS A 108 17.77 1.16 5.66
CA LYS A 108 18.24 2.52 5.41
C LYS A 108 17.39 3.60 6.06
N ILE A 109 16.18 3.28 6.50
CA ILE A 109 15.30 4.24 7.18
C ILE A 109 15.42 4.11 8.70
N PRO A 110 15.22 5.21 9.44
CA PRO A 110 15.16 5.15 10.90
C PRO A 110 14.10 4.16 11.41
N PRO A 111 14.32 3.51 12.56
CA PRO A 111 13.37 2.57 13.14
C PRO A 111 12.02 3.23 13.51
N ASP A 112 12.01 4.54 13.71
CA ASP A 112 10.87 5.41 14.01
C ASP A 112 10.30 6.11 12.76
N THR A 113 10.47 5.51 11.58
CA THR A 113 9.82 5.95 10.33
C THR A 113 8.80 4.91 9.88
N ALA A 114 7.55 5.30 9.64
CA ALA A 114 6.51 4.43 9.11
C ALA A 114 6.76 4.10 7.62
N LEU A 115 6.44 2.87 7.19
CA LEU A 115 6.55 2.41 5.81
C LEU A 115 5.17 2.22 5.20
N TYR A 116 4.92 2.90 4.09
CA TYR A 116 3.67 2.88 3.35
C TYR A 116 3.81 2.13 2.02
N ALA A 117 2.94 1.13 1.80
CA ALA A 117 2.82 0.37 0.56
C ALA A 117 1.55 0.78 -0.22
N PRO A 118 1.63 1.79 -1.12
CA PRO A 118 0.47 2.24 -1.88
C PRO A 118 -0.01 1.21 -2.90
N ALA A 119 -1.33 1.07 -3.05
CA ALA A 119 -1.97 0.27 -4.09
C ALA A 119 -1.44 -1.17 -4.24
N LEU A 120 -1.10 -1.82 -3.12
CA LEU A 120 -0.53 -3.18 -3.11
C LEU A 120 -1.36 -4.18 -2.30
N ALA A 121 -2.12 -3.70 -1.31
CA ALA A 121 -2.82 -4.57 -0.37
C ALA A 121 -4.12 -5.13 -0.95
N THR A 122 -4.31 -6.43 -0.76
CA THR A 122 -5.58 -7.16 -0.87
C THR A 122 -5.82 -7.87 0.46
N PRO A 123 -7.06 -8.32 0.77
CA PRO A 123 -7.30 -9.10 1.99
C PRO A 123 -6.45 -10.38 2.06
N GLU A 124 -6.14 -11.00 0.93
CA GLU A 124 -5.28 -12.19 0.83
C GLU A 124 -3.84 -11.91 1.27
N ASN A 125 -3.24 -10.79 0.82
CA ASN A 125 -1.81 -10.53 1.04
C ASN A 125 -1.51 -9.60 2.24
N LEU A 126 -2.53 -9.00 2.86
CA LEU A 126 -2.36 -7.95 3.87
C LEU A 126 -1.51 -8.40 5.07
N SER A 127 -1.77 -9.60 5.59
CA SER A 127 -1.03 -10.16 6.72
C SER A 127 0.46 -10.31 6.39
N MET A 128 0.78 -10.73 5.17
CA MET A 128 2.17 -10.90 4.72
C MET A 128 2.87 -9.55 4.58
N LEU A 129 2.21 -8.53 4.01
CA LEU A 129 2.77 -7.17 3.92
C LEU A 129 3.11 -6.61 5.31
N ILE A 130 2.21 -6.78 6.28
CA ILE A 130 2.44 -6.36 7.67
C ILE A 130 3.61 -7.14 8.27
N TYR A 131 3.64 -8.46 8.08
CA TYR A 131 4.67 -9.33 8.64
C TYR A 131 6.07 -8.98 8.17
N ILE A 132 6.24 -8.62 6.89
CA ILE A 132 7.53 -8.19 6.33
C ILE A 132 7.85 -6.71 6.63
N GLY A 133 7.03 -6.05 7.44
CA GLY A 133 7.30 -4.74 7.97
C GLY A 133 6.72 -3.60 7.14
N VAL A 134 5.50 -3.72 6.59
CA VAL A 134 4.71 -2.56 6.15
C VAL A 134 3.85 -2.06 7.32
N ASP A 135 3.76 -0.74 7.51
CA ASP A 135 2.92 -0.15 8.56
C ASP A 135 1.61 0.42 8.01
N LEU A 136 1.63 0.96 6.79
CA LEU A 136 0.49 1.65 6.20
C LEU A 136 0.14 1.01 4.86
N VAL A 137 -1.15 0.86 4.59
CA VAL A 137 -1.71 0.42 3.30
C VAL A 137 -2.89 1.32 2.91
N ASP A 138 -3.39 1.20 1.68
CA ASP A 138 -4.57 1.95 1.20
C ASP A 138 -5.63 1.02 0.58
N THR A 139 -6.74 1.60 0.16
CA THR A 139 -7.83 0.90 -0.55
C THR A 139 -7.78 1.10 -2.07
N THR A 140 -6.69 1.67 -2.62
CA THR A 140 -6.58 2.00 -4.05
C THR A 140 -6.71 0.76 -4.93
N LEU A 141 -5.96 -0.32 -4.62
CA LEU A 141 -6.02 -1.55 -5.39
C LEU A 141 -7.40 -2.25 -5.27
N PRO A 142 -7.99 -2.43 -4.07
CA PRO A 142 -9.35 -2.92 -3.93
C PRO A 142 -10.39 -2.16 -4.77
N ILE A 143 -10.30 -0.82 -4.80
CA ILE A 143 -11.20 0.02 -5.63
C ILE A 143 -10.99 -0.24 -7.12
N ILE A 144 -9.73 -0.33 -7.58
CA ILE A 144 -9.41 -0.63 -8.99
C ILE A 144 -10.00 -2.00 -9.38
N LEU A 145 -9.87 -3.00 -8.51
CA LEU A 145 -10.38 -4.35 -8.74
C LEU A 145 -11.91 -4.39 -8.74
N ALA A 146 -12.58 -3.60 -7.91
CA ALA A 146 -14.03 -3.44 -7.96
C ALA A 146 -14.51 -2.91 -9.33
N TYR A 147 -13.82 -1.92 -9.92
CA TYR A 147 -14.11 -1.45 -11.29
C TYR A 147 -13.91 -2.53 -12.38
N GLN A 148 -13.23 -3.62 -12.05
CA GLN A 148 -12.97 -4.77 -12.92
C GLN A 148 -13.89 -5.96 -12.63
N ASP A 149 -14.94 -5.77 -11.82
CA ASP A 149 -15.86 -6.83 -11.40
C ASP A 149 -15.16 -7.98 -10.66
N ILE A 150 -14.16 -7.63 -9.85
CA ILE A 150 -13.40 -8.57 -9.00
C ILE A 150 -13.85 -8.42 -7.54
N TYR A 151 -14.28 -9.52 -6.97
CA TYR A 151 -14.64 -9.69 -5.57
C TYR A 151 -13.45 -10.23 -4.78
N LEU A 152 -13.06 -9.53 -3.73
CA LEU A 152 -11.92 -9.90 -2.91
C LEU A 152 -12.33 -10.69 -1.67
N THR A 153 -11.55 -11.72 -1.37
CA THR A 153 -11.63 -12.48 -0.12
C THR A 153 -10.25 -12.62 0.50
N LYS A 154 -10.18 -13.19 1.70
CA LYS A 154 -8.91 -13.60 2.32
C LYS A 154 -8.22 -14.74 1.56
N ASP A 155 -8.95 -15.47 0.72
CA ASP A 155 -8.47 -16.66 0.01
C ASP A 155 -8.15 -16.36 -1.47
N GLY A 156 -8.29 -15.10 -1.89
CA GLY A 156 -7.99 -14.66 -3.25
C GLY A 156 -9.06 -13.75 -3.85
N ASP A 157 -8.90 -13.51 -5.15
CA ASP A 157 -9.77 -12.69 -5.96
C ASP A 157 -10.65 -13.54 -6.91
N PHE A 158 -11.92 -13.15 -7.04
CA PHE A 158 -12.91 -13.90 -7.81
C PHE A 158 -13.67 -12.97 -8.73
N LYS A 159 -13.90 -13.38 -9.97
CA LYS A 159 -14.80 -12.62 -10.85
C LYS A 159 -16.23 -12.75 -10.33
N ILE A 160 -16.97 -11.64 -10.29
CA ILE A 160 -18.36 -11.62 -9.82
C ILE A 160 -19.23 -12.63 -10.58
N ASN A 161 -18.97 -12.85 -11.88
CA ASN A 161 -19.72 -13.80 -12.69
C ASN A 161 -19.43 -15.28 -12.39
N THR A 162 -18.39 -15.58 -11.62
CA THR A 162 -18.05 -16.94 -11.16
C THR A 162 -18.57 -17.25 -9.77
N LEU A 163 -19.09 -16.25 -9.05
CA LEU A 163 -19.62 -16.44 -7.71
C LEU A 163 -21.00 -17.10 -7.75
N HIS A 164 -21.22 -18.03 -6.82
CA HIS A 164 -22.54 -18.62 -6.56
C HIS A 164 -23.23 -17.96 -5.36
N ASP A 165 -22.46 -17.53 -4.36
CA ASP A 165 -22.93 -16.83 -3.16
C ASP A 165 -21.83 -15.89 -2.63
N PHE A 166 -22.16 -14.99 -1.71
CA PHE A 166 -21.19 -14.11 -1.05
C PHE A 166 -20.71 -14.69 0.29
N PRO A 167 -19.40 -14.99 0.46
CA PRO A 167 -18.85 -15.53 1.70
C PRO A 167 -18.52 -14.42 2.72
N CYS A 168 -19.40 -13.42 2.88
CA CYS A 168 -19.14 -12.23 3.70
C CYS A 168 -20.39 -11.73 4.43
N GLU A 169 -20.17 -11.16 5.62
CA GLU A 169 -21.21 -10.65 6.52
C GLU A 169 -21.33 -9.11 6.51
N CYS A 170 -20.73 -8.43 5.53
CA CYS A 170 -20.88 -6.97 5.39
C CYS A 170 -22.31 -6.60 4.98
N SER A 171 -22.70 -5.34 5.18
CA SER A 171 -24.04 -4.85 4.83
C SER A 171 -24.42 -5.16 3.38
N VAL A 172 -23.49 -4.99 2.44
CA VAL A 172 -23.73 -5.26 1.02
C VAL A 172 -24.01 -6.74 0.76
N CYS A 173 -23.18 -7.65 1.27
CA CYS A 173 -23.31 -9.10 1.02
C CYS A 173 -24.53 -9.72 1.72
N LYS A 174 -25.04 -9.07 2.78
CA LYS A 174 -26.28 -9.45 3.47
C LYS A 174 -27.53 -9.09 2.68
N ASP A 175 -27.53 -7.90 2.09
CA ASP A 175 -28.74 -7.32 1.50
C ASP A 175 -28.85 -7.57 0.00
N VAL A 176 -27.73 -7.83 -0.68
CA VAL A 176 -27.66 -8.02 -2.14
C VAL A 176 -27.32 -9.47 -2.49
N LYS A 177 -28.12 -10.09 -3.37
CA LYS A 177 -27.79 -11.41 -3.92
C LYS A 177 -26.80 -11.28 -5.07
N VAL A 178 -25.95 -12.29 -5.26
CA VAL A 178 -24.99 -12.35 -6.38
C VAL A 178 -25.67 -12.13 -7.74
N THR A 179 -26.83 -12.76 -7.95
CA THR A 179 -27.60 -12.63 -9.20
C THR A 179 -28.10 -11.22 -9.47
N ASP A 180 -28.34 -10.44 -8.41
CA ASP A 180 -28.84 -9.07 -8.52
C ASP A 180 -27.66 -8.13 -8.79
N LEU A 181 -26.55 -8.31 -8.06
CA LEU A 181 -25.30 -7.58 -8.30
C LEU A 181 -24.82 -7.74 -9.76
N GLN A 182 -24.87 -8.97 -10.30
CA GLN A 182 -24.50 -9.27 -11.69
C GLN A 182 -25.33 -8.51 -12.74
N LYS A 183 -26.59 -8.17 -12.42
CA LYS A 183 -27.51 -7.46 -13.30
C LYS A 183 -27.41 -5.95 -13.17
N MET A 184 -26.81 -5.43 -12.10
CA MET A 184 -26.66 -3.99 -11.90
C MET A 184 -25.84 -3.36 -13.03
N PRO A 185 -26.17 -2.13 -13.46
CA PRO A 185 -25.29 -1.34 -14.31
C PRO A 185 -23.88 -1.24 -13.73
N LYS A 186 -22.86 -1.24 -14.59
CA LYS A 186 -21.46 -1.30 -14.15
C LYS A 186 -21.07 -0.14 -13.23
N ILE A 187 -21.63 1.05 -13.46
CA ILE A 187 -21.36 2.24 -12.63
C ILE A 187 -21.91 2.03 -11.22
N GLU A 188 -23.20 1.69 -11.11
CA GLU A 188 -23.87 1.44 -9.83
C GLU A 188 -23.24 0.27 -9.05
N ARG A 189 -22.73 -0.73 -9.75
CA ARG A 189 -22.07 -1.89 -9.12
C ARG A 189 -20.71 -1.55 -8.50
N ALA A 190 -20.07 -0.49 -8.98
CA ALA A 190 -18.71 -0.12 -8.58
C ALA A 190 -18.64 1.12 -7.68
N GLU A 191 -19.79 1.67 -7.30
CA GLU A 191 -19.97 2.69 -6.25
C GLU A 191 -20.28 2.04 -4.89
#